data_AF-U6ZRG8-F1
#
_entry.id   AF-U6ZRG8-F1
#
_cell.length_a   1.000
_cell.length_b   1.000
_cell.length_c   1.000
_cell.angle_alpha   90.00
_cell.angle_beta   90.00
_cell.angle_gamma   90.00
#
_symmetry.space_group_name_H-M   'P 1'
#
loop_
_entity.id
_entity.type
_entity.pdbx_description
1 polymer ?
#
loop_
_entity_poly.entity_id
_entity_poly.type
_entity_poly.pdbx_seq_one_letter_code
_entity_poly.pdbx_strand_id
1 'polypeptide(L)' 'MTDSASEADEYVMMQAAHWCMRLREDDCTAQERQAFKDWLQGDPGHALEYARMLEVWDLTGQLSPTTTAP' A
#
# COMPACT_ATOMS: atom_id res chain seq x y z
N MET A 1 3.56 24.57 -4.16
CA MET A 1 2.19 24.66 -3.61
C MET A 1 1.59 23.28 -3.74
N THR A 2 1.32 22.59 -2.62
CA THR A 2 0.22 21.62 -2.40
C THR A 2 0.53 20.90 -1.09
N ASP A 3 0.13 21.48 0.04
CA ASP A 3 0.13 20.76 1.32
C ASP A 3 -1.20 21.06 2.00
N SER A 4 -2.20 20.32 1.55
CA SER A 4 -3.49 20.14 2.20
C SER A 4 -4.03 18.81 1.70
N ALA A 5 -3.19 17.77 1.73
CA ALA A 5 -3.77 16.44 1.89
C ALA A 5 -4.53 16.50 3.21
N SER A 6 -5.79 16.09 3.19
CA SER A 6 -6.53 16.08 4.45
C SER A 6 -5.94 15.00 5.36
N GLU A 7 -6.00 15.18 6.67
CA GLU A 7 -5.59 14.14 7.64
C GLU A 7 -6.25 12.78 7.35
N ALA A 8 -7.46 12.81 6.77
CA ALA A 8 -8.17 11.62 6.31
C ALA A 8 -7.46 10.93 5.14
N ASP A 9 -6.97 11.70 4.15
CA ASP A 9 -6.23 11.16 3.01
C ASP A 9 -4.90 10.55 3.46
N GLU A 10 -4.18 11.21 4.37
CA GLU A 10 -2.95 10.67 4.95
C GLU A 10 -3.20 9.37 5.72
N TYR A 11 -4.31 9.30 6.47
CA TYR A 11 -4.72 8.10 7.17
C TYR A 11 -5.04 6.95 6.21
N VAL A 12 -5.71 7.22 5.09
CA VAL A 12 -5.98 6.20 4.06
C VAL A 12 -4.68 5.73 3.41
N MET A 13 -3.76 6.64 3.09
CA MET A 13 -2.45 6.32 2.53
C MET A 13 -1.64 5.41 3.48
N MET A 14 -1.62 5.72 4.78
CA MET A 14 -0.95 4.88 5.78
C MET A 14 -1.59 3.48 5.89
N GLN A 15 -2.92 3.39 5.85
CA GLN A 15 -3.61 2.09 5.85
C GLN A 15 -3.29 1.27 4.60
N ALA A 16 -3.25 1.91 3.42
CA ALA A 16 -2.89 1.26 2.17
C ALA A 16 -1.47 0.68 2.23
N ALA A 17 -0.50 1.44 2.76
CA ALA A 17 0.86 0.98 2.99
C ALA A 17 0.93 -0.19 3.99
N HIS A 18 0.19 -0.10 5.09
CA HIS A 18 0.08 -1.18 6.07
C HIS A 18 -0.44 -2.48 5.43
N TRP A 19 -1.52 -2.41 4.66
CA TRP A 19 -2.07 -3.58 3.96
C TRP A 19 -1.12 -4.14 2.90
N CYS A 20 -0.35 -3.28 2.23
CA CYS A 20 0.68 -3.74 1.29
C CYS A 20 1.71 -4.63 1.97
N MET A 21 2.20 -4.25 3.15
CA MET A 21 3.12 -5.07 3.93
C MET A 21 2.41 -6.33 4.43
N ARG A 22 1.26 -6.18 5.11
CA ARG A 22 0.59 -7.31 5.77
C ARG A 22 0.21 -8.45 4.82
N LEU A 23 -0.25 -8.14 3.61
CA LEU A 23 -0.66 -9.14 2.63
C LEU A 23 0.49 -9.90 1.98
N ARG A 24 1.73 -9.38 2.08
CA ARG A 24 2.95 -10.00 1.55
C ARG A 24 3.62 -10.93 2.56
N GLU A 25 3.23 -10.85 3.84
CA GLU A 25 3.71 -11.76 4.88
C GLU A 25 3.06 -13.14 4.75
N ASP A 26 3.88 -14.19 4.89
CA ASP A 26 3.42 -15.59 4.75
C ASP A 26 2.45 -16.02 5.85
N ASP A 27 2.52 -15.38 7.03
CA ASP A 27 1.64 -15.64 8.17
C ASP A 27 0.33 -14.85 8.13
N CYS A 28 0.04 -14.15 7.01
CA CYS A 28 -1.21 -13.41 6.86
C CYS A 28 -2.43 -14.34 6.91
N THR A 29 -3.25 -14.13 7.93
CA THR A 29 -4.39 -14.99 8.26
C THR A 29 -5.59 -14.71 7.35
N ALA A 30 -6.52 -15.67 7.29
CA ALA A 30 -7.79 -15.47 6.59
C ALA A 30 -8.61 -14.31 7.18
N GLN A 31 -8.51 -14.07 8.49
CA GLN A 31 -9.21 -12.97 9.16
C GLN A 31 -8.67 -11.61 8.71
N GLU A 32 -7.35 -11.46 8.60
CA GLU A 32 -6.73 -10.23 8.12
C GLU A 32 -7.02 -9.97 6.64
N ARG A 33 -7.04 -11.02 5.82
CA ARG A 33 -7.47 -10.91 4.42
C ARG A 33 -8.94 -10.49 4.31
N GLN A 34 -9.79 -10.91 5.24
CA GLN A 34 -11.17 -10.45 5.29
C GLN A 34 -11.26 -8.98 5.74
N ALA A 35 -10.53 -8.60 6.79
CA ALA A 35 -10.48 -7.21 7.25
C ALA A 35 -9.97 -6.26 6.14
N PHE A 36 -9.01 -6.69 5.33
CA PHE A 36 -8.57 -5.95 4.14
C PHE A 36 -9.69 -5.78 3.11
N LYS A 37 -10.46 -6.83 2.83
CA LYS A 37 -11.61 -6.74 1.91
C LYS A 37 -12.66 -5.77 2.45
N ASP A 38 -12.95 -5.86 3.74
CA ASP A 38 -13.92 -4.98 4.39
C ASP A 38 -13.45 -3.51 4.32
N TRP A 39 -12.15 -3.27 4.53
CA TRP A 39 -11.54 -1.96 4.32
C TRP A 39 -11.69 -1.49 2.88
N LEU A 40 -11.38 -2.33 1.88
CA LEU A 40 -11.54 -1.96 0.45
C LEU A 40 -13.00 -1.64 0.06
N GLN A 41 -13.97 -2.32 0.66
CA GLN A 41 -15.39 -2.05 0.39
C GLN A 41 -15.95 -0.86 1.18
N GLY A 42 -15.23 -0.39 2.20
CA GLY A 42 -15.65 0.72 3.05
C GLY A 42 -15.67 2.08 2.35
N ASP A 43 -14.74 2.32 1.43
CA ASP A 43 -14.67 3.57 0.66
C ASP A 43 -14.04 3.34 -0.74
N PRO A 44 -14.62 3.87 -1.83
CA PRO A 44 -14.02 3.77 -3.16
C PRO A 44 -12.59 4.31 -3.28
N GLY A 45 -12.23 5.31 -2.47
CA GLY A 45 -10.90 5.89 -2.37
C GLY A 45 -9.85 4.94 -1.79
N HIS A 46 -10.24 4.00 -0.93
CA HIS A 46 -9.31 2.99 -0.38
C HIS A 46 -8.72 2.11 -1.48
N ALA A 47 -9.54 1.70 -2.46
CA ALA A 47 -9.07 0.92 -3.60
C ALA A 47 -8.08 1.69 -4.48
N LEU A 48 -8.33 2.99 -4.67
CA LEU A 48 -7.43 3.87 -5.42
C LEU A 48 -6.07 4.02 -4.70
N GLU A 49 -6.09 4.33 -3.41
CA GLU A 49 -4.86 4.53 -2.64
C GLU A 49 -4.05 3.23 -2.48
N TYR A 50 -4.74 2.09 -2.33
CA TYR A 50 -4.07 0.79 -2.35
C TYR A 50 -3.39 0.52 -3.71
N ALA A 51 -4.06 0.83 -4.83
CA ALA A 51 -3.46 0.68 -6.15
C ALA A 51 -2.20 1.56 -6.34
N ARG A 52 -2.21 2.80 -5.82
CA ARG A 52 -1.02 3.67 -5.82
C ARG A 52 0.14 3.07 -5.03
N MET A 53 -0.13 2.52 -3.84
CA MET A 53 0.91 1.88 -3.03
C MET A 53 1.48 0.62 -3.69
N LEU A 54 0.66 -0.13 -4.44
CA LEU A 54 1.15 -1.25 -5.24
C LEU A 54 2.07 -0.81 -6.37
N GLU A 55 1.74 0.28 -7.07
CA GLU A 55 2.59 0.83 -8.15
C GLU A 55 3.96 1.25 -7.62
N VAL A 56 4.01 1.95 -6.47
CA VAL A 56 5.27 2.32 -5.81
C VAL A 56 6.10 1.08 -5.48
N TRP A 57 5.46 0.04 -4.95
CA TRP A 57 6.15 -1.22 -4.61
C TRP A 57 6.67 -1.97 -5.83
N ASP A 58 5.90 -2.01 -6.93
CA ASP A 58 6.34 -2.66 -8.16
C ASP A 58 7.56 -1.96 -8.76
N LEU A 59 7.58 -0.63 -8.70
CA LEU A 59 8.73 0.16 -9.13
C LEU A 59 9.98 -0.11 -8.26
N THR A 60 9.82 -0.29 -6.94
CA THR A 60 10.98 -0.59 -6.07
C THR A 60 11.54 -1.98 -6.29
N GLY A 61 10.70 -2.97 -6.65
CA GLY A 61 11.14 -4.33 -7.00
C GLY A 61 11.97 -4.42 -8.28
N GLN A 62 11.81 -3.44 -9.18
CA GLN A 62 12.55 -3.37 -10.46
C GLN A 62 13.93 -2.71 -10.31
N LEU A 63 14.21 -2.08 -9.17
CA LEU A 63 15.54 -1.55 -8.87
C LEU A 63 16.48 -2.70 -8.51
N SER A 64 17.04 -3.33 -9.55
CA SER A 64 18.25 -4.13 -9.36
C SER A 64 19.31 -3.22 -8.73
N PRO A 65 19.97 -3.58 -7.62
CA PRO A 65 21.08 -2.80 -7.13
C PRO A 65 22.10 -2.78 -8.25
N THR A 66 22.28 -1.63 -8.90
CA THR A 66 23.32 -1.45 -9.91
C THR A 66 24.62 -1.69 -9.17
N THR A 67 25.11 -2.92 -9.25
CA THR A 67 26.46 -3.26 -8.82
C THR A 67 27.33 -2.56 -9.85
N THR A 68 27.65 -1.30 -9.57
CA THR A 68 28.79 -0.62 -10.17
C THR A 68 30.01 -1.42 -9.73
N ALA A 69 30.38 -2.41 -10.55
CA ALA A 69 31.67 -3.08 -10.44
C ALA A 69 32.78 -2.07 -10.82
N PRO A 70 33.93 -2.08 -10.13
CA PRO A 70 35.02 -1.11 -10.31
C PRO A 70 35.74 -1.23 -11.65
#